data_AF-A0A942FPX1-F1
#
_entry.id   AF-A0A942FPX1-F1
#
_cell.length_a   1.000
_cell.length_b   1.000
_cell.length_c   1.000
_cell.angle_alpha   90.00
_cell.angle_beta   90.00
_cell.angle_gamma   90.00
#
_symmetry.space_group_name_H-M   'P 1'
#
loop_
_entity.id
_entity.type
_entity.pdbx_description
1 polymer ?
#
loop_
_entity_poly.entity_id
_entity_poly.type
_entity_poly.pdbx_seq_one_letter_code
_entity_poly.pdbx_strand_id
1 'polypeptide(L)'
;MQFIGAYYKEHVLSLPRKALSKKELFGSSGEIKIERDLFGWKIYSGKNFIECQSEEEARYLKVFLQLGFTEVYVPKEESYLKRILPELERLKARTDEILNFYLETILNRKIRERLKYEVYMEITK
;
A
#
# COMPACT_ATOMS: atom_id res chain seq x y z
N MET A 1 11.83 -5.40 -15.16
CA MET A 1 10.62 -4.84 -14.53
C MET A 1 10.92 -4.68 -13.06
N GLN A 2 10.74 -3.49 -12.48
CA GLN A 2 10.94 -3.28 -11.05
C GLN A 2 9.66 -3.69 -10.31
N PHE A 3 9.77 -4.45 -9.22
CA PHE A 3 8.63 -4.78 -8.36
C PHE A 3 8.47 -3.74 -7.26
N ILE A 4 7.26 -3.65 -6.69
CA ILE A 4 6.95 -2.67 -5.65
C ILE A 4 7.84 -2.84 -4.40
N GLY A 5 8.19 -4.08 -4.03
CA GLY A 5 9.10 -4.37 -2.93
C GLY A 5 10.52 -3.86 -3.18
N ALA A 6 11.03 -4.02 -4.42
CA ALA A 6 12.34 -3.49 -4.81
C ALA A 6 12.35 -1.96 -4.79
N TYR A 7 11.32 -1.32 -5.37
CA TYR A 7 11.18 0.14 -5.34
C TYR A 7 11.10 0.68 -3.91
N TYR A 8 10.34 0.01 -3.03
CA TYR A 8 10.24 0.36 -1.62
C TYR A 8 11.59 0.25 -0.90
N LYS A 9 12.35 -0.82 -1.13
CA LYS A 9 13.69 -1.01 -0.57
C LYS A 9 14.65 0.11 -1.03
N GLU A 10 14.67 0.40 -2.32
CA GLU A 10 15.60 1.36 -2.94
C GLU A 10 15.28 2.82 -2.62
N HIS A 11 14.00 3.19 -2.52
CA HIS A 11 13.59 4.59 -2.38
C HIS A 11 13.05 4.95 -0.99
N VAL A 12 12.74 3.99 -0.13
CA VAL A 12 12.25 4.28 1.23
C VAL A 12 13.17 3.69 2.29
N LEU A 13 13.45 2.39 2.24
CA LEU A 13 14.28 1.74 3.27
C LEU A 13 15.76 2.14 3.21
N SER A 14 16.21 2.70 2.10
CA SER A 14 17.54 3.30 1.94
C SER A 14 17.71 4.65 2.64
N LEU A 15 16.61 5.30 3.05
CA LEU A 15 16.65 6.59 3.74
C LEU A 15 17.18 6.44 5.17
N PRO A 16 17.80 7.49 5.74
CA PRO A 16 18.20 7.48 7.15
C PRO A 16 17.00 7.22 8.07
N ARG A 17 17.14 6.34 9.08
CA ARG A 17 16.05 5.99 10.01
C ARG A 17 15.34 7.20 10.64
N LYS A 18 16.06 8.29 10.90
CA LYS A 18 15.49 9.54 11.43
C LYS A 18 14.47 10.21 10.50
N ALA A 19 14.59 9.99 9.19
CA ALA A 19 13.71 10.50 8.14
C ALA A 19 12.47 9.61 7.90
N LEU A 20 12.36 8.49 8.61
CA LEU A 20 11.26 7.54 8.48
C LEU A 20 10.41 7.51 9.75
N SER A 21 9.10 7.39 9.60
CA SER A 21 8.17 7.00 10.66
C SER A 21 7.68 5.58 10.39
N LYS A 22 7.58 4.75 11.44
CA LYS A 22 6.95 3.43 11.33
C LYS A 22 5.46 3.59 11.58
N LYS A 23 4.63 3.00 10.72
CA LYS A 23 3.17 2.93 10.88
C LYS A 23 2.75 1.47 10.96
N GLU A 24 1.97 1.15 11.98
CA GLU A 24 1.27 -0.12 12.07
C GLU A 24 0.03 -0.07 11.18
N LEU A 25 -0.19 -1.14 10.43
CA LEU A 25 -1.31 -1.31 9.53
C LEU A 25 -2.24 -2.39 10.09
N PHE A 26 -3.54 -2.16 10.01
CA PHE A 26 -4.51 -3.23 10.27
C PHE A 26 -4.52 -4.22 9.10
N GLY A 27 -4.89 -5.48 9.38
CA GLY A 27 -5.22 -6.41 8.30
C GLY A 27 -6.42 -5.90 7.52
N SER A 28 -6.28 -5.68 6.21
CA SER A 28 -7.40 -5.21 5.39
C SER A 28 -8.31 -6.38 5.01
N SER A 29 -9.50 -6.44 5.62
CA SER A 29 -10.59 -7.31 5.18
C SER A 29 -11.73 -6.45 4.67
N GLY A 30 -11.64 -5.98 3.42
CA GLY A 30 -12.71 -5.21 2.78
C GLY A 30 -12.22 -3.99 2.01
N GLU A 31 -13.15 -3.07 1.75
CA GLU A 31 -12.88 -1.83 1.03
C GLU A 31 -12.06 -0.85 1.88
N ILE A 32 -11.02 -0.29 1.27
CA ILE A 32 -10.17 0.73 1.90
C ILE A 32 -10.56 2.11 1.39
N LYS A 33 -11.03 2.96 2.31
CA LYS A 33 -11.49 4.33 2.04
C LYS A 33 -10.52 5.37 2.56
N ILE A 34 -10.35 6.46 1.83
CA ILE A 34 -9.61 7.64 2.29
C ILE A 34 -10.64 8.74 2.46
N GLU A 35 -10.71 9.30 3.66
CA GLU A 35 -11.66 10.36 4.00
C GLU A 35 -10.93 11.48 4.74
N ARG A 36 -11.41 12.70 4.56
CA ARG A 36 -10.98 13.86 5.33
C ARG A 36 -12.08 14.26 6.28
N ASP A 37 -11.80 14.24 7.57
CA ASP A 37 -12.69 14.73 8.62
C ASP A 37 -12.13 15.99 9.30
N LEU A 38 -12.77 16.42 10.38
CA LEU A 38 -12.36 17.60 11.16
C LEU A 38 -10.97 17.43 11.82
N PHE A 39 -10.45 16.21 11.92
CA PHE A 39 -9.18 15.87 12.55
C PHE A 39 -8.07 15.50 11.54
N GLY A 40 -8.36 15.59 10.24
CA GLY A 40 -7.36 15.41 9.19
C GLY A 40 -7.70 14.29 8.21
N TRP A 41 -6.67 13.71 7.62
CA TRP A 41 -6.81 12.61 6.66
C TRP A 41 -6.79 11.27 7.37
N LYS A 42 -7.72 10.39 7.01
CA LYS A 42 -7.83 9.06 7.60
C LYS A 42 -8.02 8.01 6.51
N ILE A 43 -7.41 6.85 6.74
CA ILE A 43 -7.62 5.65 5.94
C ILE A 43 -8.40 4.63 6.75
N TYR A 44 -9.52 4.15 6.21
CA TYR A 44 -10.46 3.26 6.87
C TYR A 44 -10.51 1.89 6.21
N SER A 45 -10.69 0.84 7.03
CA SER A 45 -11.14 -0.48 6.60
C SER A 45 -12.09 -1.05 7.65
N GLY A 46 -13.38 -1.09 7.32
CA GLY A 46 -14.42 -1.46 8.29
C GLY A 46 -14.45 -0.47 9.46
N LYS A 47 -14.17 -0.96 10.68
CA LYS A 47 -14.15 -0.14 11.91
C LYS A 47 -12.75 0.40 12.26
N ASN A 48 -11.71 -0.07 11.56
CA ASN A 48 -10.34 0.33 11.83
C ASN A 48 -9.98 1.56 11.00
N PHE A 49 -9.16 2.45 11.56
CA PHE A 49 -8.64 3.60 10.83
C PHE A 49 -7.20 3.92 11.23
N ILE A 50 -6.49 4.63 10.36
CA ILE A 50 -5.16 5.21 10.63
C ILE A 50 -5.21 6.69 10.29
N GLU A 51 -4.72 7.53 11.19
CA GLU A 51 -4.55 8.96 10.97
C GLU A 51 -3.30 9.24 10.12
N CYS A 52 -3.48 10.14 9.16
CA CYS A 52 -2.52 10.55 8.15
C CYS A 52 -2.34 12.07 8.21
N GLN A 53 -1.11 12.53 8.05
CA GLN A 53 -0.75 13.95 8.04
C GLN A 53 -1.20 14.64 6.75
N SER A 54 -1.33 13.88 5.66
CA SER A 54 -1.72 14.36 4.35
C SER A 54 -2.50 13.30 3.57
N GLU A 55 -3.11 13.72 2.45
CA GLU A 55 -3.74 12.80 1.51
C GLU A 55 -2.71 11.85 0.90
N GLU A 56 -1.50 12.34 0.63
CA GLU A 56 -0.41 11.56 0.07
C GLU A 56 0.06 10.46 1.02
N GLU A 57 0.10 10.73 2.33
CA GLU A 57 0.34 9.67 3.31
C GLU A 57 -0.78 8.64 3.29
N ALA A 58 -2.05 9.07 3.24
CA ALA A 58 -3.17 8.13 3.17
C ALA A 58 -3.11 7.25 1.91
N ARG A 59 -2.83 7.83 0.75
CA ARG A 59 -2.66 7.11 -0.52
C ARG A 59 -1.47 6.17 -0.50
N TYR A 60 -0.36 6.61 0.08
CA TYR A 60 0.81 5.77 0.29
C TYR A 60 0.47 4.53 1.15
N LEU A 61 -0.15 4.72 2.32
CA LEU A 61 -0.54 3.62 3.19
C LEU A 61 -1.56 2.68 2.53
N LYS A 62 -2.47 3.21 1.70
CA LYS A 62 -3.44 2.41 0.94
C LYS A 62 -2.77 1.38 0.05
N VAL A 63 -1.67 1.72 -0.62
CA VAL A 63 -0.93 0.80 -1.47
C VAL A 63 -0.47 -0.42 -0.67
N PHE A 64 0.15 -0.20 0.49
CA PHE A 64 0.69 -1.29 1.33
C PHE A 64 -0.40 -2.09 2.04
N LEU A 65 -1.49 -1.44 2.47
CA LEU A 65 -2.67 -2.14 2.99
C LEU A 65 -3.24 -3.10 1.95
N GLN A 66 -3.39 -2.65 0.70
CA GLN A 66 -3.89 -3.49 -0.39
C GLN A 66 -2.96 -4.67 -0.73
N LEU A 67 -1.67 -4.56 -0.39
CA LEU A 67 -0.69 -5.62 -0.53
C LEU A 67 -0.65 -6.56 0.70
N GLY A 68 -1.38 -6.24 1.77
CA GLY A 68 -1.47 -7.07 2.97
C GLY A 68 -0.34 -6.86 3.98
N PHE A 69 0.37 -5.74 3.91
CA PHE A 69 1.38 -5.39 4.92
C PHE A 69 0.72 -5.08 6.26
N THR A 70 1.38 -5.47 7.34
CA THR A 70 0.98 -5.16 8.73
C THR A 70 1.79 -3.99 9.32
N GLU A 71 2.89 -3.61 8.68
CA GLU A 71 3.71 -2.47 9.07
C GLU A 71 4.43 -1.90 7.85
N VAL A 72 4.65 -0.59 7.86
CA VAL A 72 5.41 0.09 6.80
C VAL A 72 6.14 1.31 7.35
N TYR A 73 7.34 1.56 6.84
CA TYR A 73 8.02 2.85 6.99
C TYR A 73 7.52 3.87 5.97
N VAL A 74 7.28 5.09 6.44
CA VAL A 74 6.83 6.23 5.66
C VAL A 74 7.89 7.34 5.73
N PRO A 75 8.31 7.93 4.60
CA PRO A 75 9.10 9.16 4.60
C PRO A 75 8.36 10.29 5.32
N LYS A 76 9.03 10.95 6.28
CA LYS A 76 8.47 12.10 7.01
C LYS A 76 8.37 13.36 6.15
N GLU A 77 9.19 13.47 5.11
CA GLU A 77 9.20 14.63 4.24
C GLU A 77 8.12 14.51 3.16
N GLU A 78 7.13 15.40 3.20
CA GLU A 78 5.96 15.34 2.32
C GLU A 78 6.33 15.53 0.84
N SER A 79 7.29 16.41 0.53
CA SER A 79 7.80 16.63 -0.83
C SER A 79 8.42 15.35 -1.41
N TYR A 80 9.15 14.59 -0.59
CA TYR A 80 9.73 13.31 -0.97
C TYR A 80 8.63 12.27 -1.21
N LEU A 81 7.65 12.21 -0.32
CA LEU A 81 6.50 11.31 -0.45
C LEU A 81 5.74 11.57 -1.76
N LYS A 82 5.44 12.84 -2.05
CA LYS A 82 4.82 13.31 -3.30
C LYS A 82 5.60 12.87 -4.54
N ARG A 83 6.93 12.86 -4.46
CA ARG A 83 7.79 12.44 -5.58
C ARG A 83 7.73 10.93 -5.84
N ILE A 84 7.71 10.11 -4.79
CA ILE A 84 7.79 8.64 -4.95
C ILE A 84 6.41 7.98 -5.15
N LEU A 85 5.34 8.62 -4.66
CA LEU A 85 4.00 8.04 -4.63
C LEU A 85 3.44 7.69 -6.02
N PRO A 86 3.55 8.54 -7.07
CA PRO A 86 3.00 8.22 -8.38
C PRO A 86 3.57 6.92 -8.96
N GLU A 87 4.87 6.66 -8.75
CA GLU A 87 5.51 5.44 -9.23
C GLU A 87 5.06 4.22 -8.42
N LEU A 88 4.92 4.33 -7.10
CA LEU A 88 4.36 3.26 -6.27
C LEU A 88 2.96 2.85 -6.72
N GLU A 89 2.09 3.83 -6.97
CA GLU A 89 0.73 3.59 -7.44
C GLU A 89 0.73 2.97 -8.85
N ARG A 90 1.61 3.42 -9.74
CA ARG A 90 1.78 2.82 -11.07
C ARG A 90 2.20 1.35 -10.99
N LEU A 91 3.19 1.03 -10.15
CA LEU A 91 3.68 -0.33 -9.96
C LEU A 91 2.57 -1.24 -9.38
N LYS A 92 1.79 -0.72 -8.42
CA LYS A 92 0.64 -1.43 -7.86
C LYS A 92 -0.41 -1.69 -8.93
N ALA A 93 -0.85 -0.66 -9.65
CA ALA A 93 -1.88 -0.77 -10.69
C ALA A 93 -1.49 -1.78 -11.78
N ARG A 94 -0.23 -1.74 -12.23
CA ARG A 94 0.28 -2.70 -13.21
C ARG A 94 0.30 -4.14 -12.67
N THR A 95 0.69 -4.30 -11.41
CA THR A 95 0.67 -5.63 -10.77
C THR A 95 -0.76 -6.16 -10.68
N ASP A 96 -1.72 -5.30 -10.32
CA ASP A 96 -3.14 -5.66 -10.23
C ASP A 96 -3.72 -6.04 -11.58
N GLU A 97 -3.37 -5.32 -12.63
CA GLU A 97 -3.78 -5.60 -14.00
C GLU A 97 -3.31 -6.99 -14.44
N ILE A 98 -2.01 -7.28 -14.26
CA ILE A 98 -1.42 -8.57 -14.61
C ILE A 98 -2.08 -9.69 -13.79
N LEU A 99 -2.25 -9.50 -12.48
CA LEU A 99 -2.90 -10.49 -11.61
C LEU A 99 -4.36 -10.71 -11.99
N ASN A 100 -5.11 -9.65 -12.28
CA ASN A 100 -6.51 -9.75 -12.66
C ASN A 100 -6.67 -10.51 -13.97
N PHE A 101 -5.80 -10.27 -14.96
CA PHE A 101 -5.79 -11.00 -16.21
C PHE A 101 -5.58 -12.51 -15.99
N TYR A 102 -4.57 -12.90 -15.20
CA TYR A 102 -4.32 -14.32 -14.94
C TYR A 102 -5.38 -14.99 -14.07
N LEU A 103 -6.03 -14.25 -13.18
CA LEU A 103 -7.03 -14.79 -12.24
C LEU A 103 -8.47 -14.64 -12.73
N GLU A 104 -8.70 -14.07 -13.92
CA GLU A 104 -10.04 -13.84 -14.48
C GLU A 104 -10.82 -15.15 -14.62
N THR A 105 -10.13 -16.22 -15.02
CA THR A 105 -10.68 -17.57 -15.21
C THR A 105 -11.06 -18.25 -13.89
N ILE A 106 -10.60 -17.73 -12.74
CA ILE A 106 -10.90 -18.29 -11.42
C ILE A 106 -12.21 -17.69 -10.92
N LEU A 107 -13.32 -18.42 -11.12
CA LEU A 107 -14.67 -17.97 -10.75
C LEU A 107 -14.89 -17.82 -9.25
N ASN A 108 -14.17 -18.59 -8.42
CA ASN A 108 -14.27 -18.51 -6.98
C ASN A 108 -13.52 -17.27 -6.45
N ARG A 109 -14.29 -16.27 -6.00
CA ARG A 109 -13.76 -15.03 -5.42
C ARG A 109 -12.77 -15.25 -4.28
N LYS A 110 -13.05 -16.19 -3.36
CA LYS A 110 -12.17 -16.46 -2.21
C LYS A 110 -10.82 -17.00 -2.67
N ILE A 111 -10.81 -17.90 -3.66
CA ILE A 111 -9.57 -18.44 -4.23
C ILE A 111 -8.79 -17.34 -4.94
N ARG A 112 -9.48 -16.49 -5.72
CA ARG A 112 -8.87 -15.35 -6.40
C ARG A 112 -8.21 -14.37 -5.41
N GLU A 113 -8.90 -13.99 -4.35
CA GLU A 113 -8.36 -13.07 -3.31
C GLU A 113 -7.16 -13.70 -2.59
N ARG A 114 -7.23 -15.00 -2.26
CA ARG A 114 -6.12 -15.73 -1.65
C ARG A 114 -4.88 -15.76 -2.55
N LEU A 115 -5.04 -16.09 -3.83
CA LEU A 115 -3.92 -16.14 -4.79
C LEU A 115 -3.26 -14.78 -4.99
N LYS A 116 -4.07 -13.70 -5.05
CA LYS A 116 -3.51 -12.33 -5.09
C LYS A 116 -2.62 -12.06 -3.88
N TYR A 117 -3.12 -12.39 -2.69
CA TYR A 117 -2.36 -12.21 -1.45
C TYR A 117 -1.05 -13.02 -1.46
N GLU A 118 -1.10 -14.29 -1.86
CA GLU A 118 0.10 -15.15 -1.96
C GLU A 118 1.13 -14.58 -2.94
N VAL A 119 0.70 -14.06 -4.10
CA VAL A 119 1.63 -13.41 -5.05
C VAL A 119 2.21 -12.12 -4.49
N TYR A 120 1.40 -11.27 -3.84
CA TYR A 120 1.91 -10.06 -3.21
C TYR A 120 2.98 -10.37 -2.17
N MET A 121 2.75 -11.37 -1.32
CA MET A 121 3.73 -11.81 -0.32
C MET A 121 5.02 -12.29 -0.96
N GLU A 122 4.98 -12.89 -2.14
CA GLU A 122 6.19 -13.36 -2.83
C GLU A 122 6.98 -12.22 -3.48
N ILE A 123 6.31 -11.29 -4.17
CA ILE A 123 6.99 -10.19 -4.89
C ILE A 123 7.44 -9.04 -3.99
N THR A 124 7.02 -9.06 -2.72
CA THR A 124 7.37 -8.04 -1.72
C THR A 124 8.47 -8.49 -0.76
N LYS A 125 8.82 -9.80 -0.76
CA LYS A 125 10.00 -10.34 -0.08
C LYS A 125 11.30 -9.69 -0.55
#